data_AF-A0A1T4PZJ5-F1
#
_entry.id   AF-A0A1T4PZJ5-F1
#
_cell.length_a   1.000
_cell.length_b   1.000
_cell.length_c   1.000
_cell.angle_alpha   90.00
_cell.angle_beta   90.00
_cell.angle_gamma   90.00
#
_symmetry.space_group_name_H-M   'P 1'
#
loop_
_entity.id
_entity.type
_entity.pdbx_description
1 polymer ?
#
loop_
_entity_poly.entity_id
_entity_poly.type
_entity_poly.pdbx_seq_one_letter_code
_entity_poly.pdbx_strand_id
1 'polypeptide(L)'
;MKLAWYAKLYIYLVFCCSLIVLFFYFDPYSIKNPYLYFAIVLSSIISFINMVNLKFSFNLLSIWYPILYFDFGFSAALGYAILDGYVCHLIRKEQFYKLIFNFGQIILSIFFTHLIFINIKSYLPSVQFISYIIFHFCFFFTNFLFLVSILIIADIFNKKLIKEALSIQIITFPIYYLAFNAFHTSPIITMFLVPIVIYLYKKKIDEHLLKYLDDDYIDYQTYVYSRKYIFEHFSTEISHYPVWLYLVEQSQGNSSNDFIIFLRNLCGSQLFCRYSSNRILIISQGQICDRLKTAKIPFSIKMIETDTFNLEAALTDLEQELNKITRKSAKQREIALSNSVRLATIGQLAAGLAHEIRNPLTAVKGFLQLYSLGNKLDTETIQLMKTEL
;
A
#
# COMPACT_ATOMS: atom_id res chain seq x y z
N MET A 1 -12.18 18.10 -6.23
CA MET A 1 -11.65 18.26 -7.60
C MET A 1 -10.64 19.41 -7.75
N LYS A 2 -10.92 20.65 -7.31
CA LYS A 2 -9.97 21.79 -7.44
C LYS A 2 -8.62 21.55 -6.76
N LEU A 3 -8.62 20.92 -5.58
CA LEU A 3 -7.40 20.64 -4.82
C LEU A 3 -6.39 19.72 -5.54
N ALA A 4 -6.90 18.69 -6.23
CA ALA A 4 -6.06 17.80 -7.04
C ALA A 4 -5.44 18.50 -8.26
N TRP A 5 -6.07 19.58 -8.73
CA TRP A 5 -5.56 20.41 -9.82
C TRP A 5 -4.42 21.31 -9.35
N TYR A 6 -4.55 21.93 -8.17
CA TYR A 6 -3.47 22.72 -7.56
C TYR A 6 -2.24 21.89 -7.23
N ALA A 7 -2.42 20.66 -6.71
CA ALA A 7 -1.30 19.76 -6.47
C ALA A 7 -0.57 19.38 -7.77
N LYS A 8 -1.30 19.10 -8.85
CA LYS A 8 -0.70 18.83 -10.17
C LYS A 8 0.03 20.05 -10.72
N LEU A 9 -0.57 21.24 -10.64
CA LEU A 9 0.06 22.49 -11.07
C LEU A 9 1.35 22.77 -10.30
N TYR A 10 1.35 22.56 -8.99
CA TYR A 10 2.53 22.68 -8.15
C TYR A 10 3.65 21.72 -8.57
N ILE A 11 3.32 20.46 -8.85
CA ILE A 11 4.28 19.46 -9.37
C ILE A 11 4.92 19.94 -10.67
N TYR A 12 4.13 20.46 -11.61
CA TYR A 12 4.66 20.99 -12.87
C TYR A 12 5.53 22.23 -12.65
N LEU A 13 5.15 23.12 -11.73
CA LEU A 13 5.93 24.31 -11.41
C LEU A 13 7.29 23.94 -10.80
N VAL A 14 7.30 23.03 -9.83
CA VAL A 14 8.53 22.47 -9.23
C VAL A 14 9.44 21.88 -10.31
N PHE A 15 8.88 21.14 -11.26
CA PHE A 15 9.63 20.58 -12.36
C PHE A 15 10.18 21.64 -13.33
N CYS A 16 9.36 22.60 -13.76
CA CYS A 16 9.82 23.69 -14.64
C CYS A 16 10.94 24.51 -13.98
N CYS A 17 10.81 24.83 -12.69
CA CYS A 17 11.86 25.51 -11.94
C CYS A 17 13.15 24.66 -11.87
N SER A 18 13.04 23.34 -11.71
CA SER A 18 14.21 22.46 -11.71
C SER A 18 14.91 22.41 -13.07
N LEU A 19 14.18 22.45 -14.19
CA LEU A 19 14.75 22.51 -15.53
C LEU A 19 15.54 23.80 -15.76
N ILE A 20 15.06 24.93 -15.23
CA ILE A 20 15.79 26.21 -15.27
C ILE A 20 17.12 26.08 -14.52
N VAL A 21 17.11 25.51 -13.31
CA VAL A 21 18.33 25.28 -12.54
C VAL A 21 19.32 24.41 -13.33
N LEU A 22 18.85 23.31 -13.90
CA LEU A 22 19.70 22.43 -14.72
C LEU A 22 20.28 23.17 -15.92
N PHE A 23 19.46 23.95 -16.64
CA PHE A 23 19.89 24.65 -17.85
C PHE A 23 21.00 25.67 -17.58
N PHE A 24 20.93 26.41 -16.47
CA PHE A 24 21.88 27.49 -16.18
C PHE A 24 23.10 27.04 -15.37
N TYR A 25 23.00 25.96 -14.59
CA TYR A 25 24.02 25.64 -13.59
C TYR A 25 24.59 24.21 -13.67
N PHE A 26 24.10 23.35 -14.57
CA PHE A 26 24.65 22.01 -14.72
C PHE A 26 25.90 22.02 -15.63
N ASP A 27 27.03 21.58 -15.08
CA ASP A 27 28.28 21.35 -15.82
C ASP A 27 28.73 19.87 -15.72
N PRO A 28 28.58 19.08 -16.80
CA PRO A 28 28.89 17.65 -16.80
C PRO A 28 30.40 17.33 -16.67
N TYR A 29 31.29 18.30 -16.90
CA TYR A 29 32.76 18.06 -16.90
C TYR A 29 33.42 18.18 -15.52
N SER A 30 32.62 18.37 -14.45
CA SER A 30 33.11 18.56 -13.08
C SER A 30 33.80 17.34 -12.47
N ILE A 31 33.40 16.11 -12.86
CA ILE A 31 33.99 14.87 -12.35
C ILE A 31 35.05 14.35 -13.32
N LYS A 32 36.33 14.65 -13.04
CA LYS A 32 37.45 14.31 -13.95
C LYS A 32 37.93 12.86 -13.85
N ASN A 33 37.53 12.10 -12.83
CA ASN A 33 37.99 10.72 -12.63
C ASN A 33 36.94 9.70 -13.12
N PRO A 34 37.21 8.94 -14.20
CA PRO A 34 36.24 8.02 -14.79
C PRO A 34 35.91 6.83 -13.88
N TYR A 35 36.85 6.36 -13.07
CA TYR A 35 36.61 5.26 -12.11
C TYR A 35 35.68 5.69 -10.99
N LEU A 36 35.82 6.94 -10.54
CA LEU A 36 34.96 7.51 -9.52
C LEU A 36 33.56 7.77 -10.08
N TYR A 37 33.46 8.28 -11.31
CA TYR A 37 32.18 8.41 -12.00
C TYR A 37 31.46 7.06 -12.12
N PHE A 38 32.19 6.00 -12.52
CA PHE A 38 31.64 4.66 -12.59
C PHE A 38 31.19 4.13 -11.21
N ALA A 39 32.00 4.34 -10.17
CA ALA A 39 31.66 3.97 -8.80
C ALA A 39 30.40 4.73 -8.30
N ILE A 40 30.28 6.02 -8.64
CA ILE A 40 29.10 6.83 -8.35
C ILE A 40 27.85 6.23 -9.00
N VAL A 41 27.93 5.92 -10.30
CA VAL A 41 26.82 5.33 -11.05
C VAL A 41 26.43 3.96 -10.50
N LEU A 42 27.40 3.13 -10.18
CA LEU A 42 27.13 1.80 -9.65
C LEU A 42 26.59 1.86 -8.22
N SER A 43 27.08 2.79 -7.39
CA SER A 43 26.57 3.03 -6.05
C SER A 43 25.14 3.54 -6.05
N SER A 44 24.72 4.35 -7.04
CA SER A 44 23.33 4.80 -7.14
C SER A 44 22.41 3.63 -7.45
N ILE A 45 22.81 2.75 -8.37
CA ILE A 45 22.08 1.52 -8.70
C ILE A 45 21.96 0.60 -7.47
N ILE A 46 23.07 0.36 -6.74
CA ILE A 46 23.08 -0.53 -5.58
C ILE A 46 22.32 0.10 -4.40
N SER A 47 22.55 1.38 -4.10
CA SER A 47 21.82 2.12 -3.06
C SER A 47 20.32 2.14 -3.36
N PHE A 48 19.94 2.20 -4.63
CA PHE A 48 18.56 2.14 -5.07
C PHE A 48 17.94 0.75 -4.91
N ILE A 49 18.63 -0.34 -5.29
CA ILE A 49 18.19 -1.73 -5.01
C ILE A 49 17.98 -1.93 -3.48
N ASN A 50 18.79 -1.23 -2.70
CA ASN A 50 18.85 -1.38 -1.25
C ASN A 50 17.98 -0.38 -0.50
N MET A 51 17.31 0.55 -1.20
CA MET A 51 16.39 1.48 -0.54
C MET A 51 15.34 0.70 0.23
N VAL A 52 15.29 0.97 1.54
CA VAL A 52 14.14 0.67 2.36
C VAL A 52 12.94 1.32 1.70
N ASN A 53 11.95 0.52 1.28
CA ASN A 53 10.66 1.05 0.85
C ASN A 53 9.96 1.58 2.11
N LEU A 54 10.37 2.75 2.58
CA LEU A 54 9.50 3.54 3.42
C LEU A 54 8.25 3.77 2.58
N LYS A 55 7.08 3.34 3.07
CA LYS A 55 5.82 3.28 2.30
C LYS A 55 5.34 4.64 1.78
N PHE A 56 5.96 5.72 2.24
CA PHE A 56 5.79 7.05 1.68
C PHE A 56 6.90 7.29 0.65
N SER A 57 6.60 8.01 -0.43
CA SER A 57 7.56 8.50 -1.43
C SER A 57 8.52 9.54 -0.86
N PHE A 58 9.13 9.24 0.28
CA PHE A 58 10.25 9.92 0.86
C PHE A 58 11.47 9.11 0.45
N ASN A 59 12.06 9.46 -0.68
CA ASN A 59 13.48 9.23 -0.82
C ASN A 59 14.16 10.22 0.15
N LEU A 60 14.11 9.93 1.45
CA LEU A 60 14.74 10.73 2.50
C LEU A 60 16.23 10.60 2.32
N LEU A 61 16.77 11.52 1.53
CA LEU A 61 18.17 11.76 1.29
C LEU A 61 18.93 10.54 0.73
N SER A 62 19.43 10.67 -0.50
CA SER A 62 20.62 9.88 -0.83
C SER A 62 21.77 10.38 0.04
N ILE A 63 22.42 9.45 0.74
CA ILE A 63 23.68 9.65 1.48
C ILE A 63 24.75 10.33 0.62
N TRP A 64 24.63 10.17 -0.69
CA TRP A 64 25.60 10.68 -1.63
C TRP A 64 25.46 12.16 -1.97
N TYR A 65 24.28 12.80 -1.83
CA TYR A 65 24.13 14.22 -2.23
C TYR A 65 25.09 15.15 -1.46
N PRO A 66 25.16 15.08 -0.12
CA PRO A 66 26.10 15.90 0.63
C PRO A 66 27.55 15.55 0.34
N ILE A 67 27.89 14.26 0.30
CA ILE A 67 29.27 13.79 0.07
C ILE A 67 29.77 14.30 -1.29
N LEU A 68 29.00 14.08 -2.36
CA LEU A 68 29.38 14.51 -3.70
C LEU A 68 29.45 16.03 -3.85
N TYR A 69 28.59 16.76 -3.14
CA TYR A 69 28.66 18.21 -3.10
C TYR A 69 29.96 18.71 -2.48
N PHE A 70 30.41 18.13 -1.36
CA PHE A 70 31.63 18.59 -0.69
C PHE A 70 32.90 18.24 -1.47
N ASP A 71 32.93 17.05 -2.07
CA ASP A 71 34.15 16.56 -2.72
C ASP A 71 34.27 17.01 -4.19
N PHE A 72 33.15 17.18 -4.90
CA PHE A 72 33.13 17.47 -6.34
C PHE A 72 32.32 18.72 -6.72
N GLY A 73 31.65 19.34 -5.76
CA GLY A 73 30.90 20.57 -5.97
C GLY A 73 29.45 20.38 -6.42
N PHE A 74 28.81 21.51 -6.69
CA PHE A 74 27.37 21.60 -6.97
C PHE A 74 26.93 20.80 -8.20
N SER A 75 27.68 20.88 -9.29
CA SER A 75 27.36 20.21 -10.55
C SER A 75 27.42 18.68 -10.43
N ALA A 76 28.34 18.14 -9.63
CA ALA A 76 28.41 16.71 -9.36
C ALA A 76 27.19 16.21 -8.56
N ALA A 77 26.75 16.97 -7.56
CA ALA A 77 25.53 16.66 -6.82
C ALA A 77 24.27 16.70 -7.70
N LEU A 78 24.18 17.68 -8.62
CA LEU A 78 23.11 17.74 -9.63
C LEU A 78 23.15 16.56 -10.60
N GLY A 79 24.34 16.19 -11.10
CA GLY A 79 24.51 15.06 -11.99
C GLY A 79 24.07 13.75 -11.35
N TYR A 80 24.41 13.57 -10.08
CA TYR A 80 23.93 12.44 -9.29
C TYR A 80 22.40 12.45 -9.13
N ALA A 81 21.78 13.60 -8.90
CA ALA A 81 20.31 13.72 -8.78
C ALA A 81 19.59 13.29 -10.06
N ILE A 82 20.16 13.64 -11.22
CA ILE A 82 19.60 13.23 -12.52
C ILE A 82 19.68 11.72 -12.68
N LEU A 83 20.86 11.16 -12.39
CA LEU A 83 21.09 9.73 -12.50
C LEU A 83 20.20 8.92 -11.55
N ASP A 84 20.14 9.33 -10.28
CA ASP A 84 19.30 8.72 -9.24
C ASP A 84 17.83 8.74 -9.65
N GLY A 85 17.32 9.88 -10.14
CA GLY A 85 15.96 10.00 -10.65
C GLY A 85 15.67 9.11 -11.86
N TYR A 86 16.61 9.01 -12.81
CA TYR A 86 16.46 8.16 -13.99
C TYR A 86 16.44 6.66 -13.65
N VAL A 87 17.36 6.22 -12.77
CA VAL A 87 17.40 4.84 -12.27
C VAL A 87 16.10 4.50 -11.52
N CYS A 88 15.58 5.43 -10.72
CA CYS A 88 14.29 5.28 -10.05
C CYS A 88 13.15 4.98 -11.03
N HIS A 89 13.09 5.71 -12.15
CA HIS A 89 12.04 5.54 -13.16
C HIS A 89 12.07 4.16 -13.82
N LEU A 90 13.26 3.72 -14.25
CA LEU A 90 13.43 2.47 -14.98
C LEU A 90 12.99 1.26 -14.16
N ILE A 91 13.24 1.27 -12.85
CA ILE A 91 13.05 0.09 -12.01
C ILE A 91 11.66 0.04 -11.37
N ARG A 92 11.12 1.15 -10.86
CA ARG A 92 9.85 1.11 -10.09
C ARG A 92 8.58 1.20 -10.95
N LYS A 93 8.67 1.55 -12.24
CA LYS A 93 7.49 1.84 -13.08
C LYS A 93 6.48 2.78 -12.38
N GLU A 94 6.98 3.75 -11.61
CA GLU A 94 6.10 4.68 -10.89
C GLU A 94 5.28 5.52 -11.88
N GLN A 95 4.14 6.03 -11.39
CA GLN A 95 3.35 7.00 -12.13
C GLN A 95 4.19 8.24 -12.47
N PHE A 96 4.13 8.68 -13.72
CA PHE A 96 5.01 9.72 -14.28
C PHE A 96 5.04 11.04 -13.47
N TYR A 97 3.91 11.44 -12.88
CA TYR A 97 3.85 12.66 -12.06
C TYR A 97 4.64 12.56 -10.75
N LYS A 98 4.78 11.36 -10.16
CA LYS A 98 5.60 11.14 -8.96
C LYS A 98 7.09 11.31 -9.27
N LEU A 99 7.51 10.80 -10.42
CA LEU A 99 8.87 10.96 -10.91
C LEU A 99 9.22 12.44 -11.09
N ILE A 100 8.37 13.17 -11.82
CA ILE A 100 8.52 14.60 -12.09
C ILE A 100 8.66 15.39 -10.79
N PHE A 101 7.80 15.09 -9.80
CA PHE A 101 7.84 15.75 -8.52
C PHE A 101 9.14 15.46 -7.76
N ASN A 102 9.48 14.18 -7.57
CA ASN A 102 10.68 13.78 -6.82
C ASN A 102 11.95 14.35 -7.45
N PHE A 103 12.04 14.29 -8.78
CA PHE A 103 13.15 14.86 -9.53
C PHE A 103 13.27 16.37 -9.30
N GLY A 104 12.18 17.11 -9.50
CA GLY A 104 12.19 18.56 -9.35
C GLY A 104 12.44 19.00 -7.91
N GLN A 105 11.86 18.29 -6.94
CA GLN A 105 12.07 18.53 -5.51
C GLN A 105 13.55 18.38 -5.13
N ILE A 106 14.20 17.28 -5.53
CA ILE A 106 15.60 17.02 -5.19
C ILE A 106 16.51 18.11 -5.79
N ILE A 107 16.34 18.44 -7.07
CA ILE A 107 17.15 19.47 -7.74
C ILE A 107 17.00 20.82 -7.06
N LEU A 108 15.76 21.24 -6.77
CA LEU A 108 15.52 22.50 -6.08
C LEU A 108 16.08 22.46 -4.66
N SER A 109 15.97 21.34 -3.94
CA SER A 109 16.57 21.19 -2.61
C SER A 109 18.09 21.36 -2.66
N ILE A 110 18.78 20.74 -3.62
CA ILE A 110 20.23 20.88 -3.81
C ILE A 110 20.58 22.34 -4.13
N PHE A 111 19.82 22.99 -5.01
CA PHE A 111 20.01 24.39 -5.41
C PHE A 111 19.83 25.37 -4.24
N PHE A 112 18.71 25.31 -3.53
CA PHE A 112 18.49 26.20 -2.39
C PHE A 112 19.48 25.94 -1.25
N THR A 113 19.89 24.69 -1.05
CA THR A 113 20.95 24.36 -0.10
C THR A 113 22.28 24.97 -0.51
N HIS A 114 22.64 24.90 -1.79
CA HIS A 114 23.85 25.52 -2.32
C HIS A 114 23.86 27.04 -2.09
N LEU A 115 22.73 27.71 -2.36
CA LEU A 115 22.59 29.15 -2.12
C LEU A 115 22.74 29.50 -0.63
N ILE A 116 22.07 28.75 0.25
CA ILE A 116 22.19 28.95 1.70
C ILE A 116 23.64 28.72 2.14
N PHE A 117 24.25 27.64 1.67
CA PHE A 117 25.58 27.23 2.10
C PHE A 117 26.66 28.22 1.66
N ILE A 118 26.65 28.71 0.42
CA ILE A 118 27.63 29.72 -0.04
C ILE A 118 27.57 30.98 0.81
N ASN A 119 26.36 31.44 1.16
CA ASN A 119 26.19 32.66 1.97
C ASN A 119 26.64 32.49 3.43
N ILE A 120 26.57 31.27 3.97
CA ILE A 120 26.96 30.98 5.35
C ILE A 120 28.42 30.52 5.44
N LYS A 121 29.01 30.01 4.34
CA LYS A 121 30.34 29.37 4.31
C LYS A 121 31.45 30.24 4.89
N SER A 122 31.42 31.56 4.67
CA SER A 122 32.41 32.51 5.22
C SER A 122 32.40 32.59 6.75
N TYR A 123 31.29 32.20 7.39
CA TYR A 123 31.10 32.20 8.83
C TYR A 123 31.32 30.81 9.46
N LEU A 124 31.53 29.78 8.64
CA LEU A 124 31.73 28.42 9.12
C LEU A 124 33.18 28.17 9.52
N PRO A 125 33.41 27.37 10.58
CA PRO A 125 34.75 26.96 10.94
C PRO A 125 35.38 26.16 9.80
N SER A 126 36.71 26.26 9.65
CA SER A 126 37.50 25.54 8.64
C SER A 126 37.47 24.01 8.79
N VAL A 127 36.87 23.51 9.87
CA VAL A 127 36.64 22.09 10.12
C VAL A 127 35.65 21.55 9.09
N GLN A 128 36.15 20.76 8.14
CA GLN A 128 35.36 20.15 7.05
C GLN A 128 34.13 19.41 7.56
N PHE A 129 34.26 18.72 8.70
CA PHE A 129 33.17 17.99 9.35
C PHE A 129 32.00 18.88 9.77
N ILE A 130 32.27 20.02 10.41
CA ILE A 130 31.22 20.94 10.87
C ILE A 130 30.49 21.54 9.66
N SER A 131 31.26 21.90 8.63
CA SER A 131 30.71 22.37 7.36
C SER A 131 29.80 21.32 6.71
N TYR A 132 30.21 20.04 6.70
CA TYR A 132 29.43 18.92 6.19
C TYR A 132 28.10 18.75 6.92
N ILE A 133 28.12 18.77 8.26
CA ILE A 133 26.90 18.65 9.06
C ILE A 133 25.92 19.77 8.74
N ILE A 134 26.41 21.00 8.66
CA ILE A 134 25.56 22.17 8.44
C ILE A 134 24.91 22.11 7.06
N PHE A 135 25.66 21.74 6.02
CA PHE A 135 25.09 21.52 4.69
C PHE A 135 24.05 20.41 4.69
N HIS A 136 24.31 19.29 5.36
CA HIS A 136 23.36 18.17 5.46
C HIS A 136 22.04 18.61 6.10
N PHE A 137 22.10 19.39 7.19
CA PHE A 137 20.92 19.98 7.82
C PHE A 137 20.19 20.96 6.90
N CYS A 138 20.91 21.83 6.18
CA CYS A 138 20.31 22.73 5.20
C CYS A 138 19.62 21.96 4.05
N PHE A 139 20.23 20.87 3.59
CA PHE A 139 19.66 20.00 2.56
C PHE A 139 18.38 19.33 3.03
N PHE A 140 18.42 18.74 4.22
CA PHE A 140 17.22 18.15 4.82
C PHE A 140 16.11 19.21 4.99
N PHE A 141 16.44 20.38 5.53
CA PHE A 141 15.47 21.44 5.78
C PHE A 141 14.81 21.94 4.49
N THR A 142 15.59 22.21 3.44
CA THR A 142 15.04 22.65 2.14
C THR A 142 14.18 21.56 1.51
N ASN A 143 14.62 20.30 1.55
CA ASN A 143 13.85 19.17 1.05
C ASN A 143 12.52 19.00 1.80
N PHE A 144 12.56 19.13 3.12
CA PHE A 144 11.40 19.06 3.99
C PHE A 144 10.40 20.19 3.70
N LEU A 145 10.85 21.42 3.44
CA LEU A 145 9.97 22.53 3.07
C LEU A 145 9.18 22.26 1.78
N PHE A 146 9.85 21.78 0.72
CA PHE A 146 9.18 21.41 -0.54
C PHE A 146 8.18 20.27 -0.40
N LEU A 147 8.45 19.37 0.55
CA LEU A 147 7.52 18.29 0.85
C LEU A 147 6.31 18.79 1.63
N VAL A 148 6.53 19.55 2.70
CA VAL A 148 5.46 20.08 3.53
C VAL A 148 4.51 20.95 2.71
N SER A 149 5.03 21.77 1.80
CA SER A 149 4.20 22.58 0.90
C SER A 149 3.27 21.73 0.04
N ILE A 150 3.73 20.61 -0.55
CA ILE A 150 2.82 19.74 -1.32
C ILE A 150 1.80 19.03 -0.44
N LEU A 151 2.18 18.63 0.77
CA LEU A 151 1.28 17.98 1.72
C LEU A 151 0.19 18.95 2.20
N ILE A 152 0.52 20.23 2.42
CA ILE A 152 -0.45 21.28 2.74
C ILE A 152 -1.38 21.54 1.55
N ILE A 153 -0.83 21.71 0.34
CA ILE A 153 -1.64 21.95 -0.87
C ILE A 153 -2.58 20.78 -1.16
N ALA A 154 -2.17 19.56 -0.84
CA ALA A 154 -2.97 18.36 -1.02
C ALA A 154 -3.93 18.08 0.17
N ASP A 155 -3.96 18.95 1.19
CA ASP A 155 -4.76 18.82 2.42
C ASP A 155 -4.53 17.47 3.14
N ILE A 156 -3.26 17.08 3.13
CA ILE A 156 -2.74 15.79 3.61
C ILE A 156 -1.81 16.00 4.84
N PHE A 157 -1.56 17.26 5.20
CA PHE A 157 -0.61 17.65 6.23
C PHE A 157 -1.02 17.11 7.62
N ASN A 158 -0.16 16.28 8.22
CA ASN A 158 -0.38 15.69 9.54
C ASN A 158 0.86 15.91 10.44
N LYS A 159 0.64 16.40 11.68
CA LYS A 159 1.69 16.59 12.69
C LYS A 159 2.47 15.30 12.98
N LYS A 160 1.81 14.12 12.89
CA LYS A 160 2.47 12.82 13.08
C LYS A 160 3.49 12.52 11.98
N LEU A 161 3.15 12.85 10.74
CA LEU A 161 4.01 12.63 9.56
C LEU A 161 5.28 13.49 9.60
N ILE A 162 5.20 14.71 10.14
CA ILE A 162 6.38 15.54 10.42
C ILE A 162 7.27 14.89 11.47
N LYS A 163 6.67 14.39 12.56
CA LYS A 163 7.40 13.74 13.66
C LYS A 163 8.14 12.49 13.17
N GLU A 164 7.52 11.73 12.27
CA GLU A 164 8.12 10.55 11.63
C GLU A 164 9.23 10.92 10.64
N ALA A 165 9.04 11.95 9.82
CA ALA A 165 10.09 12.43 8.92
C ALA A 165 11.34 12.90 9.70
N LEU A 166 11.13 13.61 10.82
CA LEU A 166 12.19 14.05 11.72
C LEU A 166 12.87 12.89 12.46
N SER A 167 12.12 11.87 12.89
CA SER A 167 12.71 10.71 13.57
C SER A 167 13.60 9.87 12.66
N ILE A 168 13.20 9.69 11.39
CA ILE A 168 14.02 9.01 10.38
C ILE A 168 15.36 9.74 10.18
N GLN A 169 15.37 11.08 10.20
CA GLN A 169 16.63 11.83 10.09
C GLN A 169 17.55 11.60 11.28
N ILE A 170 17.02 11.65 12.50
CA ILE A 170 17.81 11.45 13.71
C ILE A 170 18.46 10.05 13.69
N ILE A 171 17.73 9.04 13.24
CA ILE A 171 18.22 7.66 13.13
C ILE A 171 19.25 7.50 12.02
N THR A 172 19.08 8.21 10.91
CA THR A 172 19.96 8.06 9.74
C THR A 172 21.24 8.90 9.85
N PHE A 173 21.25 9.96 10.66
CA PHE A 173 22.41 10.85 10.84
C PHE A 173 23.75 10.14 11.16
N PRO A 174 23.81 9.15 12.07
CA PRO A 174 25.04 8.38 12.32
C PRO A 174 25.54 7.62 11.08
N ILE A 175 24.63 7.19 10.20
CA ILE A 175 24.96 6.49 8.95
C ILE A 175 25.62 7.46 7.97
N TYR A 176 25.09 8.69 7.82
CA TYR A 176 25.72 9.74 7.00
C TYR A 176 27.12 10.09 7.50
N TYR A 177 27.32 10.11 8.82
CA TYR A 177 28.63 10.36 9.41
C TYR A 177 29.64 9.25 9.08
N LEU A 178 29.25 7.99 9.28
CA LEU A 178 30.12 6.85 8.96
C LEU A 178 30.44 6.79 7.47
N ALA A 179 29.47 7.06 6.60
CA ALA A 179 29.66 7.09 5.16
C ALA A 179 30.61 8.21 4.72
N PHE A 180 30.49 9.41 5.28
CA PHE A 180 31.39 10.53 5.00
C PHE A 180 32.84 10.22 5.38
N ASN A 181 33.07 9.72 6.59
CA ASN A 181 34.42 9.35 7.03
C ASN A 181 35.01 8.22 6.20
N ALA A 182 34.20 7.18 5.92
CA ALA A 182 34.64 6.08 5.07
C ALA A 182 35.01 6.60 3.67
N PHE A 183 34.22 7.52 3.11
CA PHE A 183 34.47 8.08 1.78
C PHE A 183 35.83 8.78 1.70
N HIS A 184 36.20 9.55 2.72
CA HIS A 184 37.52 10.18 2.78
C HIS A 184 38.69 9.21 2.96
N THR A 185 38.46 8.02 3.52
CA THR A 185 39.50 6.97 3.60
C THR A 185 39.65 6.20 2.29
N SER A 186 38.53 5.84 1.65
CA SER A 186 38.51 5.04 0.43
C SER A 186 37.19 5.28 -0.33
N PRO A 187 37.15 6.24 -1.27
CA PRO A 187 35.91 6.62 -1.96
C PRO A 187 35.24 5.42 -2.64
N ILE A 188 35.99 4.69 -3.46
CA ILE A 188 35.48 3.56 -4.26
C ILE A 188 34.94 2.46 -3.34
N ILE A 189 35.70 2.05 -2.31
CA ILE A 189 35.29 0.98 -1.40
C ILE A 189 34.02 1.39 -0.64
N THR A 190 33.95 2.64 -0.18
CA THR A 190 32.79 3.17 0.54
C THR A 190 31.54 3.17 -0.32
N MET A 191 31.68 3.54 -1.60
CA MET A 191 30.60 3.52 -2.58
C MET A 191 29.99 2.14 -2.81
N PHE A 192 30.76 1.06 -2.59
CA PHE A 192 30.24 -0.32 -2.62
C PHE A 192 29.74 -0.80 -1.25
N LEU A 193 30.52 -0.56 -0.20
CA LEU A 193 30.31 -1.17 1.10
C LEU A 193 29.09 -0.58 1.83
N VAL A 194 28.90 0.74 1.76
CA VAL A 194 27.77 1.42 2.44
C VAL A 194 26.42 0.89 1.94
N PRO A 195 26.15 0.82 0.61
CA PRO A 195 24.92 0.22 0.12
C PRO A 195 24.73 -1.24 0.53
N ILE A 196 25.79 -2.07 0.50
CA ILE A 196 25.73 -3.49 0.88
C ILE A 196 25.39 -3.64 2.37
N VAL A 197 26.00 -2.83 3.24
CA VAL A 197 25.69 -2.84 4.67
C VAL A 197 24.23 -2.44 4.90
N ILE A 198 23.73 -1.40 4.22
CA ILE A 198 22.33 -0.99 4.30
C ILE A 198 21.40 -2.13 3.85
N TYR A 199 21.75 -2.87 2.79
CA TYR A 199 21.00 -4.05 2.34
C TYR A 199 20.91 -5.15 3.39
N LEU A 200 22.05 -5.53 3.98
CA LEU A 200 22.10 -6.60 4.97
C LEU A 200 21.29 -6.26 6.22
N TYR A 201 21.28 -4.98 6.60
CA TYR A 201 20.49 -4.50 7.73
C TYR A 201 19.05 -4.13 7.36
N LYS A 202 18.70 -4.09 6.07
CA LYS A 202 17.39 -3.68 5.55
C LYS A 202 16.25 -4.39 6.27
N LYS A 203 16.29 -5.72 6.39
CA LYS A 203 15.22 -6.50 7.05
C LYS A 203 15.01 -6.10 8.52
N LYS A 204 16.10 -5.82 9.24
CA LYS A 204 16.07 -5.46 10.67
C LYS A 204 15.63 -3.99 10.87
N ILE A 205 16.03 -3.13 9.94
CA ILE A 205 15.60 -1.72 9.85
C ILE A 205 14.11 -1.68 9.51
N ASP A 206 13.66 -2.44 8.51
CA ASP A 206 12.27 -2.57 8.09
C ASP A 206 11.40 -3.03 9.27
N GLU A 207 11.76 -4.12 9.95
CA GLU A 207 11.01 -4.62 11.12
C GLU A 207 10.91 -3.58 12.25
N HIS A 208 11.95 -2.77 12.48
CA HIS A 208 11.96 -1.80 13.57
C HIS A 208 11.30 -0.46 13.20
N LEU A 209 11.41 0.01 11.96
CA LEU A 209 10.75 1.22 11.46
C LEU A 209 9.27 0.96 11.13
N LEU A 210 8.93 -0.18 10.54
CA LEU A 210 7.54 -0.55 10.23
C LEU A 210 6.70 -0.70 11.50
N LYS A 211 7.29 -1.18 12.60
CA LYS A 211 6.61 -1.29 13.90
C LYS A 211 6.15 0.06 14.48
N TYR A 212 6.79 1.17 14.09
CA TYR A 212 6.33 2.53 14.44
C TYR A 212 5.33 3.10 13.42
N LEU A 213 5.25 2.52 12.22
CA LEU A 213 4.40 2.95 11.11
C LEU A 213 3.10 2.13 10.96
N ASP A 214 2.98 0.98 11.63
CA ASP A 214 1.85 0.06 11.48
C ASP A 214 0.57 0.51 12.21
N ASP A 215 0.65 1.38 13.22
CA ASP A 215 -0.51 1.73 14.04
C ASP A 215 -1.40 2.87 13.51
N ASP A 216 -0.93 3.70 12.56
CA ASP A 216 -1.78 4.72 11.90
C ASP A 216 -1.44 4.86 10.41
N TYR A 217 -1.81 3.86 9.63
CA TYR A 217 -1.70 3.93 8.17
C TYR A 217 -2.77 4.88 7.61
N ILE A 218 -2.39 6.08 7.17
CA ILE A 218 -3.16 6.84 6.18
C ILE A 218 -2.74 6.30 4.81
N ASP A 219 -3.61 5.54 4.16
CA ASP A 219 -3.37 5.10 2.79
C ASP A 219 -3.73 6.24 1.83
N TYR A 220 -2.74 6.99 1.35
CA TYR A 220 -2.99 8.12 0.43
C TYR A 220 -3.45 7.69 -0.96
N GLN A 221 -3.23 6.42 -1.35
CA GLN A 221 -3.77 5.92 -2.61
C GLN A 221 -5.26 5.61 -2.49
N THR A 222 -5.75 5.30 -1.28
CA THR A 222 -7.14 4.89 -1.05
C THR A 222 -7.94 5.82 -0.13
N TYR A 223 -7.32 6.88 0.41
CA TYR A 223 -7.88 7.86 1.38
C TYR A 223 -8.57 7.17 2.57
N VAL A 224 -7.85 6.24 3.21
CA VAL A 224 -8.34 5.55 4.41
C VAL A 224 -7.64 6.10 5.63
N TYR A 225 -8.41 6.61 6.58
CA TYR A 225 -7.94 7.18 7.84
C TYR A 225 -7.78 6.11 8.92
N SER A 226 -6.90 6.35 9.90
CA SER A 226 -6.82 5.50 11.08
C SER A 226 -7.97 5.79 12.04
N ARG A 227 -8.30 4.80 12.87
CA ARG A 227 -9.31 4.94 13.93
C ARG A 227 -9.01 6.13 14.84
N LYS A 228 -7.73 6.33 15.20
CA LYS A 228 -7.26 7.43 16.05
C LYS A 228 -7.38 8.80 15.38
N TYR A 229 -7.08 8.90 14.09
CA TYR A 229 -7.26 10.15 13.34
C TYR A 229 -8.71 10.62 13.38
N ILE A 230 -9.65 9.69 13.18
CA ILE A 230 -11.08 9.97 13.33
C ILE A 230 -11.37 10.40 14.76
N PHE A 231 -10.95 9.67 15.79
CA PHE A 231 -11.19 10.08 17.18
C PHE A 231 -10.72 11.50 17.51
N GLU A 232 -9.58 11.93 16.98
CA GLU A 232 -8.99 13.24 17.28
C GLU A 232 -9.60 14.39 16.45
N HIS A 233 -9.97 14.15 15.18
CA HIS A 233 -10.45 15.22 14.28
C HIS A 233 -11.98 15.25 14.11
N PHE A 234 -12.67 14.11 14.21
CA PHE A 234 -14.14 14.08 14.11
C PHE A 234 -14.83 14.68 15.33
N SER A 235 -14.23 14.60 16.52
CA SER A 235 -14.82 15.18 17.74
C SER A 235 -14.84 16.72 17.71
N THR A 236 -14.02 17.35 16.86
CA THR A 236 -13.86 18.81 16.80
C THR A 236 -14.62 19.47 15.65
N GLU A 237 -14.83 18.79 14.51
CA GLU A 237 -15.35 19.43 13.28
C GLU A 237 -16.85 19.22 13.02
N ILE A 238 -17.50 18.25 13.64
CA ILE A 238 -18.92 17.94 13.36
C ILE A 238 -19.79 18.35 14.54
N SER A 239 -20.04 19.65 14.63
CA SER A 239 -20.99 20.22 15.59
C SER A 239 -22.38 20.46 14.99
N HIS A 240 -22.62 20.30 13.68
CA HIS A 240 -23.81 20.87 13.03
C HIS A 240 -24.66 19.95 12.12
N TYR A 241 -24.28 18.67 11.87
CA TYR A 241 -25.06 17.79 10.99
C TYR A 241 -25.09 16.32 11.44
N PRO A 242 -26.22 15.60 11.22
CA PRO A 242 -26.33 14.17 11.51
C PRO A 242 -25.43 13.35 10.59
N VAL A 243 -24.81 12.29 11.14
CA VAL A 243 -23.85 11.46 10.42
C VAL A 243 -24.20 9.98 10.54
N TRP A 244 -24.09 9.27 9.42
CA TRP A 244 -24.25 7.81 9.35
C TRP A 244 -22.89 7.13 9.42
N LEU A 245 -22.74 6.23 10.39
CA LEU A 245 -21.62 5.30 10.50
C LEU A 245 -22.02 3.95 9.92
N TYR A 246 -21.19 3.42 9.04
CA TYR A 246 -21.32 2.08 8.48
C TYR A 246 -20.08 1.27 8.81
N LEU A 247 -20.21 0.19 9.56
CA LEU A 247 -19.11 -0.76 9.71
C LEU A 247 -19.32 -1.88 8.69
N VAL A 248 -18.33 -2.10 7.84
CA VAL A 248 -18.40 -3.03 6.71
C VAL A 248 -17.31 -4.10 6.87
N GLU A 249 -17.64 -5.35 6.56
CA GLU A 249 -16.70 -6.47 6.64
C GLU A 249 -16.44 -7.07 5.26
N GLN A 250 -15.17 -7.30 4.96
CA GLN A 250 -14.73 -7.87 3.69
C GLN A 250 -15.17 -9.33 3.57
N SER A 251 -15.82 -9.69 2.46
CA SER A 251 -16.05 -11.09 2.08
C SER A 251 -14.77 -11.70 1.50
N GLN A 252 -14.48 -12.95 1.88
CA GLN A 252 -13.21 -13.63 1.55
C GLN A 252 -12.88 -13.60 0.05
N GLY A 253 -11.63 -13.25 -0.32
CA GLY A 253 -11.10 -13.45 -1.68
C GLY A 253 -10.11 -12.39 -2.20
N ASN A 254 -10.21 -11.12 -1.75
CA ASN A 254 -9.40 -10.01 -2.29
C ASN A 254 -8.35 -9.50 -1.30
N SER A 255 -7.31 -8.81 -1.78
CA SER A 255 -6.41 -8.08 -0.89
C SER A 255 -7.16 -6.93 -0.19
N SER A 256 -6.74 -6.53 1.01
CA SER A 256 -7.39 -5.46 1.78
C SER A 256 -7.47 -4.14 1.00
N ASN A 257 -6.50 -3.87 0.12
CA ASN A 257 -6.44 -2.65 -0.67
C ASN A 257 -7.43 -2.69 -1.86
N ASP A 258 -7.59 -3.84 -2.52
CA ASP A 258 -8.55 -3.99 -3.61
C ASP A 258 -9.99 -3.81 -3.14
N PHE A 259 -10.29 -4.29 -1.92
CA PHE A 259 -11.61 -4.13 -1.32
C PHE A 259 -11.94 -2.66 -1.04
N ILE A 260 -10.96 -1.86 -0.60
CA ILE A 260 -11.16 -0.42 -0.40
C ILE A 260 -11.43 0.29 -1.73
N ILE A 261 -10.66 -0.02 -2.78
CA ILE A 261 -10.87 0.56 -4.12
C ILE A 261 -12.28 0.24 -4.61
N PHE A 262 -12.73 -1.00 -4.43
CA PHE A 262 -14.09 -1.43 -4.75
C PHE A 262 -15.16 -0.64 -3.99
N LEU A 263 -15.03 -0.50 -2.66
CA LEU A 263 -15.97 0.28 -1.86
C LEU A 263 -16.02 1.74 -2.28
N ARG A 264 -14.89 2.32 -2.69
CA ARG A 264 -14.84 3.70 -3.16
C ARG A 264 -15.57 3.91 -4.48
N ASN A 265 -15.43 2.97 -5.41
CA ASN A 265 -16.20 2.98 -6.66
C ASN A 265 -17.70 2.83 -6.40
N LEU A 266 -18.08 2.07 -5.37
CA LEU A 266 -19.46 1.81 -5.00
C LEU A 266 -20.11 3.03 -4.27
N CYS A 267 -19.46 3.52 -3.22
CA CYS A 267 -20.02 4.51 -2.29
C CYS A 267 -19.64 5.96 -2.64
N GLY A 268 -18.68 6.17 -3.54
CA GLY A 268 -18.18 7.49 -3.93
C GLY A 268 -17.18 8.07 -2.92
N SER A 269 -17.11 9.40 -2.89
CA SER A 269 -16.15 10.16 -2.05
C SER A 269 -16.62 10.31 -0.60
N GLN A 270 -16.95 9.20 0.06
CA GLN A 270 -17.21 9.17 1.50
C GLN A 270 -15.90 9.11 2.30
N LEU A 271 -15.99 9.29 3.62
CA LEU A 271 -14.85 9.12 4.52
C LEU A 271 -14.72 7.64 4.89
N PHE A 272 -13.57 7.04 4.62
CA PHE A 272 -13.29 5.64 4.90
C PHE A 272 -12.22 5.54 5.99
N CYS A 273 -12.40 4.61 6.92
CA CYS A 273 -11.48 4.37 8.02
C CYS A 273 -11.22 2.88 8.18
N ARG A 274 -9.94 2.51 8.33
CA ARG A 274 -9.58 1.13 8.56
C ARG A 274 -9.87 0.82 10.03
N TYR A 275 -10.87 -0.03 10.25
CA TYR A 275 -11.26 -0.47 11.58
C TYR A 275 -10.42 -1.68 12.02
N SER A 276 -10.19 -2.63 11.11
CA SER A 276 -9.27 -3.76 11.27
C SER A 276 -8.77 -4.23 9.90
N SER A 277 -7.98 -5.31 9.83
CA SER A 277 -7.52 -5.88 8.56
C SER A 277 -8.64 -6.15 7.56
N ASN A 278 -9.81 -6.59 8.04
CA ASN A 278 -10.95 -6.99 7.21
C ASN A 278 -12.19 -6.12 7.41
N ARG A 279 -12.12 -5.05 8.22
CA ARG A 279 -13.27 -4.17 8.50
C ARG A 279 -12.96 -2.72 8.21
N ILE A 280 -13.91 -2.06 7.57
CA ILE A 280 -13.82 -0.65 7.18
C ILE A 280 -15.03 0.08 7.74
N LEU A 281 -14.76 1.18 8.43
CA LEU A 281 -15.77 2.13 8.85
C LEU A 281 -15.96 3.17 7.74
N ILE A 282 -17.18 3.35 7.24
CA ILE A 282 -17.56 4.39 6.29
C ILE A 282 -18.39 5.42 7.03
N ILE A 283 -18.04 6.68 6.86
CA ILE A 283 -18.76 7.80 7.42
C ILE A 283 -19.36 8.61 6.29
N SER A 284 -20.67 8.81 6.35
CA SER A 284 -21.45 9.42 5.28
C SER A 284 -22.49 10.39 5.83
N GLN A 285 -22.66 11.52 5.16
CA GLN A 285 -23.74 12.48 5.43
C GLN A 285 -25.08 12.07 4.80
N GLY A 286 -25.09 11.01 3.99
CA GLY A 286 -26.30 10.48 3.34
C GLY A 286 -26.39 8.95 3.39
N GLN A 287 -27.55 8.40 3.04
CA GLN A 287 -27.76 6.95 3.05
C GLN A 287 -27.09 6.25 1.86
N ILE A 288 -26.19 5.31 2.14
CA ILE A 288 -25.52 4.44 1.14
C ILE A 288 -25.96 2.97 1.22
N CYS A 289 -26.98 2.67 2.04
CA CYS A 289 -27.45 1.32 2.35
C CYS A 289 -27.76 0.48 1.11
N ASP A 290 -28.45 1.06 0.13
CA ASP A 290 -28.93 0.32 -1.04
C ASP A 290 -27.79 -0.18 -1.91
N ARG A 291 -26.70 0.60 -2.00
CA ARG A 291 -25.50 0.22 -2.74
C ARG A 291 -24.76 -0.93 -2.06
N LEU A 292 -24.66 -0.91 -0.73
CA LEU A 292 -24.02 -1.98 0.04
C LEU A 292 -24.84 -3.28 -0.02
N LYS A 293 -26.18 -3.17 0.04
CA LYS A 293 -27.11 -4.29 -0.09
C LYS A 293 -27.03 -4.95 -1.47
N THR A 294 -27.01 -4.17 -2.56
CA THR A 294 -26.91 -4.72 -3.93
C THR A 294 -25.58 -5.43 -4.14
N ALA A 295 -24.49 -4.92 -3.57
CA ALA A 295 -23.18 -5.55 -3.60
C ALA A 295 -23.03 -6.76 -2.65
N LYS A 296 -24.08 -7.11 -1.88
CA LYS A 296 -24.11 -8.22 -0.90
C LYS A 296 -22.97 -8.16 0.12
N ILE A 297 -22.55 -6.96 0.51
CA ILE A 297 -21.48 -6.77 1.50
C ILE A 297 -22.13 -6.78 2.89
N PRO A 298 -21.60 -7.54 3.87
CA PRO A 298 -22.10 -7.46 5.23
C PRO A 298 -21.72 -6.12 5.86
N PHE A 299 -22.72 -5.41 6.39
CA PHE A 299 -22.53 -4.15 7.08
C PHE A 299 -23.49 -3.97 8.26
N SER A 300 -23.08 -3.18 9.25
CA SER A 300 -23.94 -2.60 10.27
C SER A 300 -23.96 -1.08 10.11
N ILE A 301 -25.04 -0.45 10.57
CA ILE A 301 -25.26 0.99 10.42
C ILE A 301 -25.77 1.60 11.72
N LYS A 302 -25.29 2.80 12.05
CA LYS A 302 -25.79 3.60 13.16
C LYS A 302 -25.78 5.07 12.78
N MET A 303 -26.86 5.77 13.11
CA MET A 303 -26.96 7.21 12.95
C MET A 303 -26.58 7.88 14.27
N ILE A 304 -25.82 8.96 14.20
CA ILE A 304 -25.40 9.73 15.38
C ILE A 304 -25.93 11.16 15.25
N GLU A 305 -26.62 11.59 16.29
CA GLU A 305 -27.05 12.98 16.50
C GLU A 305 -26.00 13.70 17.34
N THR A 306 -25.69 14.95 16.96
CA THR A 306 -24.48 15.70 17.36
C THR A 306 -24.37 16.02 18.85
N ASP A 307 -25.45 15.93 19.60
CA ASP A 307 -25.54 16.48 20.96
C ASP A 307 -25.00 15.53 22.06
N THR A 308 -24.81 14.24 21.74
CA THR A 308 -24.20 13.24 22.63
C THR A 308 -23.25 12.31 21.87
N PHE A 309 -22.08 12.82 21.51
CA PHE A 309 -21.09 12.06 20.75
C PHE A 309 -20.26 11.12 21.65
N ASN A 310 -20.73 9.87 21.85
CA ASN A 310 -19.89 8.78 22.34
C ASN A 310 -19.58 7.79 21.20
N LEU A 311 -18.50 8.06 20.47
CA LEU A 311 -18.07 7.25 19.34
C LEU A 311 -17.68 5.83 19.75
N GLU A 312 -17.09 5.62 20.93
CA GLU A 312 -16.71 4.29 21.39
C GLU A 312 -17.91 3.39 21.63
N ALA A 313 -18.95 3.91 22.29
CA ALA A 313 -20.20 3.18 22.48
C ALA A 313 -20.86 2.87 21.13
N ALA A 314 -20.90 3.85 20.21
CA ALA A 314 -21.46 3.65 18.88
C ALA A 314 -20.72 2.59 18.05
N LEU A 315 -19.38 2.58 18.11
CA LEU A 315 -18.56 1.58 17.44
C LEU A 315 -18.76 0.19 18.04
N THR A 316 -18.84 0.10 19.37
CA THR A 316 -19.08 -1.18 20.07
C THR A 316 -20.42 -1.80 19.65
N ASP A 317 -21.47 -0.98 19.56
CA ASP A 317 -22.79 -1.43 19.11
C ASP A 317 -22.75 -1.89 17.64
N LEU A 318 -22.09 -1.13 16.77
CA LEU A 318 -21.89 -1.48 15.36
C LEU A 318 -21.18 -2.82 15.21
N GLU A 319 -20.15 -3.07 16.02
CA GLU A 319 -19.42 -4.33 16.00
C GLU A 319 -20.28 -5.51 16.45
N GLN A 320 -21.06 -5.33 17.52
CA GLN A 320 -21.94 -6.38 18.02
C GLN A 320 -22.99 -6.77 16.98
N GLU A 321 -23.64 -5.78 16.35
CA GLU A 321 -24.63 -6.03 15.29
C GLU A 321 -23.99 -6.68 14.05
N LEU A 322 -22.81 -6.22 13.62
CA LEU A 322 -22.12 -6.82 12.48
C LEU A 322 -21.73 -8.28 12.77
N ASN A 323 -21.20 -8.56 13.96
CA ASN A 323 -20.88 -9.92 14.39
C ASN A 323 -22.10 -10.85 14.36
N LYS A 324 -23.27 -10.34 14.77
CA LYS A 324 -24.54 -11.08 14.76
C LYS A 324 -25.00 -11.38 13.34
N ILE A 325 -24.90 -10.43 12.41
CA ILE A 325 -25.22 -10.60 10.98
C ILE A 325 -24.29 -11.66 10.37
N THR A 326 -22.98 -11.52 10.57
CA THR A 326 -21.98 -12.45 10.02
C THR A 326 -22.19 -13.87 10.53
N ARG A 327 -22.42 -14.05 11.84
CA ARG A 327 -22.72 -15.37 12.45
C ARG A 327 -24.00 -15.99 11.88
N LYS A 328 -25.07 -15.21 11.73
CA LYS A 328 -26.34 -15.69 11.16
C LYS A 328 -26.14 -16.18 9.72
N SER A 329 -25.39 -15.43 8.91
CA SER A 329 -25.09 -15.80 7.52
C SER A 329 -24.22 -17.06 7.41
N ALA A 330 -23.28 -17.25 8.33
CA ALA A 330 -22.41 -18.43 8.37
C ALA A 330 -23.23 -19.68 8.71
N LYS A 331 -24.08 -19.61 9.74
CA LYS A 331 -24.97 -20.71 10.14
C LYS A 331 -25.93 -21.12 9.02
N GLN A 332 -26.50 -20.15 8.29
CA GLN A 332 -27.36 -20.44 7.14
C GLN A 332 -26.63 -21.15 6.01
N ARG A 333 -25.38 -20.76 5.72
CA ARG A 333 -24.53 -21.43 4.72
C ARG A 333 -24.20 -22.86 5.11
N GLU A 334 -23.88 -23.10 6.38
CA GLU A 334 -23.61 -24.43 6.91
C GLU A 334 -24.82 -25.36 6.76
N ILE A 335 -26.02 -24.87 7.12
CA ILE A 335 -27.27 -25.63 6.95
C ILE A 335 -27.54 -25.91 5.47
N ALA A 336 -27.35 -24.92 4.59
CA ALA A 336 -27.55 -25.10 3.15
C ALA A 336 -26.57 -26.13 2.57
N LEU A 337 -25.28 -26.08 2.97
CA LEU A 337 -24.28 -27.07 2.58
C LEU A 337 -24.65 -28.47 3.06
N SER A 338 -25.03 -28.61 4.33
CA SER A 338 -25.47 -29.90 4.90
C SER A 338 -26.67 -30.48 4.15
N ASN A 339 -27.67 -29.66 3.84
CA ASN A 339 -28.81 -30.07 3.03
C ASN A 339 -28.42 -30.47 1.61
N SER A 340 -27.51 -29.73 0.98
CA SER A 340 -27.01 -30.06 -0.36
C SER A 340 -26.26 -31.39 -0.38
N VAL A 341 -25.44 -31.66 0.63
CA VAL A 341 -24.74 -32.96 0.79
C VAL A 341 -25.76 -34.07 0.96
N ARG A 342 -26.75 -33.89 1.85
CA ARG A 342 -27.80 -34.89 2.08
C ARG A 342 -28.60 -35.21 0.81
N LEU A 343 -28.99 -34.19 0.04
CA LEU A 343 -29.71 -34.36 -1.22
C LEU A 343 -28.85 -35.07 -2.26
N ALA A 344 -27.56 -34.76 -2.35
CA ALA A 344 -26.64 -35.45 -3.25
C ALA A 344 -26.49 -36.94 -2.88
N THR A 345 -26.36 -37.25 -1.59
CA THR A 345 -26.31 -38.65 -1.10
C THR A 345 -27.60 -39.40 -1.43
N ILE A 346 -28.77 -38.79 -1.20
CA ILE A 346 -30.06 -39.39 -1.56
C ILE A 346 -30.13 -39.63 -3.08
N GLY A 347 -29.69 -38.69 -3.89
CA GLY A 347 -29.66 -38.84 -5.36
C GLY A 347 -28.76 -39.99 -5.81
N GLN A 348 -27.59 -40.14 -5.21
CA GLN A 348 -26.67 -41.23 -5.50
C GLN A 348 -27.25 -42.60 -5.08
N LEU A 349 -27.85 -42.67 -3.90
CA LEU A 349 -28.53 -43.88 -3.42
C LEU A 349 -29.73 -44.25 -4.30
N ALA A 350 -30.56 -43.27 -4.68
CA ALA A 350 -31.70 -43.48 -5.56
C ALA A 350 -31.27 -43.96 -6.95
N ALA A 351 -30.18 -43.42 -7.50
CA ALA A 351 -29.60 -43.89 -8.77
C ALA A 351 -29.06 -45.33 -8.65
N GLY A 352 -28.35 -45.64 -7.56
CA GLY A 352 -27.89 -47.01 -7.26
C GLY A 352 -29.05 -47.99 -7.15
N LEU A 353 -30.08 -47.64 -6.37
CA LEU A 353 -31.29 -48.44 -6.21
C LEU A 353 -32.05 -48.60 -7.54
N ALA A 354 -32.14 -47.55 -8.36
CA ALA A 354 -32.76 -47.64 -9.68
C ALA A 354 -32.00 -48.59 -10.61
N HIS A 355 -30.66 -48.59 -10.56
CA HIS A 355 -29.83 -49.55 -11.26
C HIS A 355 -30.06 -50.98 -10.77
N GLU A 356 -30.11 -51.19 -9.45
CA GLU A 356 -30.36 -52.51 -8.85
C GLU A 356 -31.76 -53.03 -9.12
N ILE A 357 -32.79 -52.18 -9.17
CA ILE A 357 -34.17 -52.55 -9.55
C ILE A 357 -34.27 -52.84 -11.05
N ARG A 358 -33.56 -52.08 -11.90
CA ARG A 358 -33.57 -52.29 -13.35
C ARG A 358 -33.00 -53.64 -13.75
N ASN A 359 -32.02 -54.16 -13.02
CA ASN A 359 -31.37 -55.43 -13.31
C ASN A 359 -32.36 -56.61 -13.37
N PRO A 360 -33.11 -56.95 -12.29
CA PRO A 360 -34.08 -58.04 -12.33
C PRO A 360 -35.26 -57.75 -13.27
N LEU A 361 -35.73 -56.50 -13.38
CA LEU A 361 -36.79 -56.13 -14.33
C LEU A 361 -36.38 -56.35 -15.79
N THR A 362 -35.11 -56.14 -16.11
CA THR A 362 -34.58 -56.41 -17.46
C THR A 362 -34.54 -57.91 -17.72
N ALA A 363 -34.12 -58.71 -16.73
CA ALA A 363 -34.14 -60.16 -16.81
C ALA A 363 -35.58 -60.68 -17.01
N VAL A 364 -36.54 -60.27 -16.16
CA VAL A 364 -37.96 -60.61 -16.27
C VAL A 364 -38.52 -60.27 -17.66
N LYS A 365 -38.22 -59.08 -18.18
CA LYS A 365 -38.65 -58.67 -19.52
C LYS A 365 -38.07 -59.58 -20.60
N GLY A 366 -36.79 -59.95 -20.51
CA GLY A 366 -36.15 -60.89 -21.44
C GLY A 366 -36.83 -62.26 -21.42
N PHE A 367 -37.14 -62.79 -20.24
CA PHE A 367 -37.84 -64.07 -20.09
C PHE A 367 -39.27 -64.04 -20.66
N LEU A 368 -40.02 -62.96 -20.43
CA LEU A 368 -41.35 -62.77 -21.03
C LEU A 368 -41.30 -62.67 -22.57
N GLN A 369 -40.26 -62.04 -23.12
CA GLN A 369 -40.03 -62.00 -24.57
C GLN A 369 -39.78 -63.40 -25.15
N LEU A 370 -38.94 -64.21 -24.50
CA LEU A 370 -38.69 -65.60 -24.91
C LEU A 370 -39.97 -66.45 -24.89
N TYR A 371 -40.82 -66.27 -23.88
CA TYR A 371 -42.12 -66.94 -23.80
C TYR A 371 -43.06 -66.54 -24.94
N SER A 372 -43.14 -65.24 -25.26
CA SER A 372 -44.02 -64.71 -26.30
C SER A 372 -43.64 -65.13 -27.73
N LEU A 373 -42.37 -65.51 -27.96
CA LEU A 373 -41.86 -65.98 -29.25
C LEU A 373 -42.21 -67.46 -29.55
N GLY A 374 -42.98 -68.12 -28.67
CA GLY A 374 -43.46 -69.49 -28.88
C GLY A 374 -42.53 -70.59 -28.36
N ASN A 375 -41.44 -70.23 -27.69
CA ASN A 375 -40.59 -71.20 -27.00
C ASN A 375 -41.31 -71.73 -25.75
N LYS A 376 -41.49 -73.05 -25.63
CA LYS A 376 -41.84 -73.67 -24.34
C LYS A 376 -40.66 -73.43 -23.39
N LEU A 377 -40.91 -72.69 -22.32
CA LEU A 377 -39.94 -72.54 -21.23
C LEU A 377 -39.67 -73.92 -20.64
N ASP A 378 -38.45 -74.42 -20.80
CA ASP A 378 -38.03 -75.66 -20.18
C ASP A 378 -37.79 -75.48 -18.67
N THR A 379 -37.68 -76.60 -17.96
CA THR A 379 -37.55 -76.63 -16.51
C THR A 379 -36.26 -75.93 -16.04
N GLU A 380 -35.20 -75.99 -16.83
CA GLU A 380 -33.92 -75.30 -16.57
C GLU A 380 -34.08 -73.78 -16.65
N THR A 381 -34.74 -73.27 -17.69
CA THR A 381 -34.99 -71.82 -17.85
C THR A 381 -35.88 -71.29 -16.73
N ILE A 382 -36.88 -72.08 -16.28
CA ILE A 382 -37.74 -71.72 -15.14
C ILE A 382 -36.95 -71.71 -13.82
N GLN A 383 -36.02 -72.64 -13.61
CA GLN A 383 -35.13 -72.62 -12.44
C GLN A 383 -34.20 -71.41 -12.47
N LEU A 384 -33.60 -71.13 -13.63
CA LEU A 384 -32.74 -69.96 -13.84
C LEU A 384 -33.47 -68.65 -13.53
N MET A 385 -34.73 -68.55 -13.97
CA MET A 385 -35.62 -67.42 -13.68
C MET A 385 -35.88 -67.23 -12.18
N LYS A 386 -35.99 -68.32 -11.42
CA LYS A 386 -36.19 -68.30 -9.96
C LYS A 386 -34.92 -67.96 -9.17
N THR A 387 -33.74 -68.11 -9.77
CA THR A 387 -32.45 -67.75 -9.14
C THR A 387 -32.02 -66.31 -9.42
N GLU A 388 -32.46 -65.70 -10.52
CA GLU A 388 -32.15 -64.30 -10.90
C GLU A 388 -33.13 -63.26 -10.35
N LEU A 389 -34.27 -63.71 -9.81
CA LEU A 389 -35.31 -62.94 -9.13
C LEU A 389 -35.21 -63.13 -7.62
#